data_AF-A0A2S6GJT8-F1
#
_entry.id   AF-A0A2S6GJT8-F1
#
_cell.length_a   1.000
_cell.length_b   1.000
_cell.length_c   1.000
_cell.angle_alpha   90.00
_cell.angle_beta   90.00
_cell.angle_gamma   90.00
#
_symmetry.space_group_name_H-M   'P 1'
#
loop_
_entity.id
_entity.type
_entity.pdbx_description
1 polymer ?
#
loop_
_entity_poly.entity_id
_entity_poly.type
_entity_poly.pdbx_seq_one_letter_code
_entity_poly.pdbx_strand_id
1 'polypeptide(L)'
;MAVAWHNRAELRTAGVQELREHRAAGTLARRRDAPVRVGPDGRARGGFHVCLTARGLAEARNVPVARVLADDGVRWLDETARIWGISPVVGGLIDRCFEQVPAAEAADFAVAAAEAIPVGGDLGRVPARWVVDLLADHEGGGAHGVLGRTDPGSPQHSAVARVLRLYTRKLAGETIAVEEWRAAALAAQEASDQANAATPAGPPTTATATAYAAAAAYAPDALPVEVRAAAWRASVDLPDQTAAAAYQAVHLESEALAQAAHYAVNTVEAVADAAFRRAFAPIEDAANRARAAERAGRVPEQADADAAARARAAADRGVAAVTDYHRWQARLLVRHLAQAPTARP
;
A
#
# COMPACT_ATOMS: atom_id res chain seq x y z
N MET A 1 8.89 15.46 -15.36
CA MET A 1 8.24 14.19 -15.71
C MET A 1 9.19 13.07 -15.30
N ALA A 2 8.78 12.15 -14.43
CA ALA A 2 9.63 11.05 -13.98
C ALA A 2 9.45 9.89 -14.96
N VAL A 3 10.45 9.69 -15.82
CA VAL A 3 10.43 8.67 -16.87
C VAL A 3 11.19 7.45 -16.39
N ALA A 4 10.52 6.31 -16.29
CA ALA A 4 11.16 5.08 -15.86
C ALA A 4 12.17 4.57 -16.89
N TRP A 5 13.29 4.08 -16.39
CA TRP A 5 14.42 3.55 -17.14
C TRP A 5 15.10 4.57 -18.07
N HIS A 6 14.74 5.85 -18.05
CA HIS A 6 15.34 6.96 -18.82
C HIS A 6 15.71 6.63 -20.29
N ASN A 7 14.94 5.75 -20.96
CA ASN A 7 15.16 5.21 -22.32
C ASN A 7 16.22 4.08 -22.48
N ARG A 8 16.66 3.44 -21.39
CA ARG A 8 17.69 2.39 -21.38
C ARG A 8 17.08 1.00 -21.18
N ALA A 9 16.82 0.29 -22.28
CA ALA A 9 16.24 -1.04 -22.24
C ALA A 9 17.16 -2.08 -21.58
N GLU A 10 18.48 -1.91 -21.72
CA GLU A 10 19.49 -2.74 -21.09
C GLU A 10 19.46 -2.61 -19.56
N LEU A 11 19.22 -1.39 -19.06
CA LEU A 11 19.12 -1.11 -17.64
C LEU A 11 17.89 -1.81 -17.04
N ARG A 12 16.75 -1.72 -17.73
CA ARG A 12 15.53 -2.48 -17.36
C ARG A 12 15.77 -3.97 -17.33
N THR A 13 16.41 -4.49 -18.38
CA THR A 13 16.70 -5.92 -18.50
C THR A 13 17.58 -6.40 -17.34
N ALA A 14 18.62 -5.65 -16.98
CA ALA A 14 19.50 -5.97 -15.86
C ALA A 14 18.75 -5.98 -14.51
N GLY A 15 17.96 -4.94 -14.23
CA GLY A 15 17.18 -4.85 -12.98
C GLY A 15 16.14 -5.97 -12.84
N VAL A 16 15.41 -6.29 -13.92
CA VAL A 16 14.46 -7.42 -13.95
C VAL A 16 15.18 -8.76 -13.77
N GLN A 17 16.32 -8.95 -14.43
CA GLN A 17 17.10 -10.17 -14.30
C GLN A 17 17.60 -10.39 -12.87
N GLU A 18 18.05 -9.34 -12.20
CA GLU A 18 18.43 -9.41 -10.78
C GLU A 18 17.28 -9.83 -9.88
N LEU A 19 16.08 -9.27 -10.06
CA LEU A 19 14.90 -9.67 -9.30
C LEU A 19 14.51 -11.14 -9.56
N ARG A 20 14.68 -11.63 -10.80
CA ARG A 20 14.45 -13.04 -11.14
C ARG A 20 15.48 -13.97 -10.46
N GLU A 21 16.74 -13.56 -10.37
CA GLU A 21 17.78 -14.29 -9.62
C GLU A 21 17.44 -14.39 -8.14
N HIS A 22 16.98 -13.29 -7.54
CA HIS A 22 16.49 -13.25 -6.15
C HIS A 22 15.33 -14.21 -5.93
N ARG A 23 14.33 -14.18 -6.82
CA ARG A 23 13.21 -15.13 -6.78
C ARG A 23 13.69 -16.58 -6.88
N ALA A 24 14.55 -16.90 -7.84
CA ALA A 24 15.04 -18.27 -8.06
C ALA A 24 15.84 -18.80 -6.85
N ALA A 25 16.52 -17.92 -6.12
CA ALA A 25 17.24 -18.27 -4.90
C ALA A 25 16.33 -18.37 -3.66
N GLY A 26 15.05 -17.96 -3.73
CA GLY A 26 14.17 -17.85 -2.57
C GLY A 26 14.62 -16.77 -1.57
N THR A 27 15.43 -15.80 -2.03
CA THR A 27 16.02 -14.74 -1.20
C THR A 27 15.63 -13.37 -1.73
N LEU A 28 15.34 -12.41 -0.84
CA LEU A 28 15.15 -11.00 -1.20
C LEU A 28 16.31 -10.18 -0.59
N ALA A 29 17.12 -9.54 -1.45
CA ALA A 29 18.25 -8.60 -1.26
C ALA A 29 19.29 -8.82 -0.13
N ARG A 30 18.91 -9.31 1.05
CA ARG A 30 19.79 -9.42 2.20
C ARG A 30 20.55 -10.73 2.16
N ARG A 31 21.73 -10.70 1.51
CA ARG A 31 22.69 -11.82 1.39
C ARG A 31 22.08 -13.00 0.63
N ARG A 32 22.88 -13.66 -0.23
CA ARG A 32 22.50 -14.98 -0.79
C ARG A 32 22.15 -16.01 0.29
N ASP A 33 22.49 -15.72 1.55
CA ASP A 33 22.37 -16.62 2.68
C ASP A 33 21.37 -16.16 3.76
N ALA A 34 20.63 -15.05 3.58
CA ALA A 34 19.57 -14.68 4.52
C ALA A 34 18.19 -14.78 3.83
N PRO A 35 17.29 -15.64 4.34
CA PRO A 35 15.95 -15.74 3.79
C PRO A 35 15.22 -14.40 3.97
N VAL A 36 14.17 -14.21 3.16
CA VAL A 36 13.19 -13.13 3.34
C VAL A 36 12.85 -13.03 4.82
N ARG A 37 12.99 -11.84 5.42
CA ARG A 37 12.54 -11.66 6.80
C ARG A 37 11.02 -11.78 6.77
N VAL A 38 10.50 -12.88 7.31
CA VAL A 38 9.06 -13.08 7.45
C VAL A 38 8.66 -12.55 8.82
N GLY A 39 7.71 -11.63 8.85
CA GLY A 39 7.14 -11.14 10.09
C GLY A 39 6.32 -12.24 10.81
N PRO A 40 5.94 -12.03 12.08
CA PRO A 40 5.03 -12.95 12.79
C PRO A 40 3.68 -13.15 12.09
N ASP A 41 3.30 -12.22 11.21
CA ASP A 41 2.11 -12.22 10.37
C ASP A 41 2.28 -12.99 9.04
N GLY A 42 3.43 -13.62 8.81
CA GLY A 42 3.70 -14.34 7.56
C GLY A 42 3.99 -13.44 6.36
N ARG A 43 4.14 -12.11 6.58
CA ARG A 43 4.38 -11.13 5.52
C ARG A 43 5.88 -10.87 5.33
N ALA A 44 6.25 -10.51 4.11
CA ALA A 44 7.64 -10.12 3.82
C ALA A 44 8.00 -8.81 4.54
N ARG A 45 9.26 -8.72 4.99
CA ARG A 45 9.87 -7.51 5.54
C ARG A 45 11.09 -7.15 4.71
N GLY A 46 11.21 -5.87 4.37
CA GLY A 46 12.23 -5.35 3.47
C GLY A 46 11.58 -4.71 2.25
N GLY A 47 12.32 -3.80 1.59
CA GLY A 47 11.79 -3.07 0.43
C GLY A 47 12.15 -3.75 -0.88
N PHE A 48 11.22 -3.71 -1.84
CA PHE A 48 11.47 -3.96 -3.25
C PHE A 48 12.66 -3.13 -3.75
N HIS A 49 12.76 -1.87 -3.30
CA HIS A 49 13.86 -0.98 -3.69
C HIS A 49 15.23 -1.46 -3.25
N VAL A 50 15.34 -2.12 -2.09
CA VAL A 50 16.61 -2.70 -1.67
C VAL A 50 17.03 -3.80 -2.65
N CYS A 51 16.06 -4.64 -3.06
CA CYS A 51 16.26 -5.72 -4.03
C CYS A 51 16.66 -5.20 -5.40
N LEU A 52 16.00 -4.14 -5.87
CA LEU A 52 16.25 -3.60 -7.19
C LEU A 52 17.52 -2.75 -7.24
N THR A 53 17.84 -2.00 -6.19
CA THR A 53 18.78 -0.86 -6.27
C THR A 53 20.15 -1.15 -5.67
N ALA A 54 20.29 -2.14 -4.78
CA ALA A 54 21.54 -2.38 -4.07
C ALA A 54 22.74 -2.66 -4.99
N ARG A 55 22.58 -3.48 -6.04
CA ARG A 55 23.66 -3.76 -7.00
C ARG A 55 24.01 -2.57 -7.86
N GLY A 56 23.01 -1.92 -8.47
CA GLY A 56 23.24 -0.72 -9.28
C GLY A 56 23.92 0.40 -8.47
N LEU A 57 23.57 0.53 -7.19
CA LEU A 57 24.22 1.50 -6.29
C LEU A 57 25.66 1.08 -5.92
N ALA A 58 25.89 -0.20 -5.68
CA ALA A 58 27.22 -0.75 -5.41
C ALA A 58 28.18 -0.53 -6.59
N GLU A 59 27.70 -0.80 -7.81
CA GLU A 59 28.42 -0.52 -9.06
C GLU A 59 28.72 0.97 -9.21
N ALA A 60 27.71 1.84 -9.02
CA ALA A 60 27.88 3.29 -9.13
C ALA A 60 28.88 3.87 -8.11
N ARG A 61 28.94 3.28 -6.91
CA ARG A 61 29.87 3.69 -5.84
C ARG A 61 31.21 2.94 -5.88
N ASN A 62 31.38 1.98 -6.79
CA ASN A 62 32.54 1.08 -6.84
C ASN A 62 32.88 0.41 -5.49
N VAL A 63 31.86 -0.12 -4.82
CA VAL A 63 31.98 -0.84 -3.53
C VAL A 63 31.24 -2.17 -3.58
N PRO A 64 31.55 -3.14 -2.70
CA PRO A 64 30.75 -4.36 -2.60
C PRO A 64 29.30 -4.08 -2.18
N VAL A 65 28.34 -4.88 -2.68
CA VAL A 65 26.91 -4.79 -2.30
C VAL A 65 26.71 -4.83 -0.78
N ALA A 66 27.49 -5.66 -0.07
CA ALA A 66 27.43 -5.76 1.38
C ALA A 66 27.74 -4.42 2.09
N ARG A 67 28.56 -3.55 1.49
CA ARG A 67 28.86 -2.22 2.04
C ARG A 67 27.68 -1.27 1.88
N VAL A 68 26.98 -1.33 0.74
CA VAL A 68 25.75 -0.54 0.50
C VAL A 68 24.63 -1.00 1.44
N LEU A 69 24.45 -2.30 1.63
CA LEU A 69 23.41 -2.84 2.52
C LEU A 69 23.65 -2.56 4.01
N ALA A 70 24.90 -2.25 4.38
CA ALA A 70 25.28 -1.88 5.75
C ALA A 70 25.29 -0.35 5.97
N ASP A 71 25.00 0.43 4.94
CA ASP A 71 24.92 1.89 5.00
C ASP A 71 23.48 2.30 5.34
N ASP A 72 23.25 2.63 6.61
CA ASP A 72 21.95 3.08 7.10
C ASP A 72 21.55 4.48 6.56
N GLY A 73 22.47 5.19 5.89
CA GLY A 73 22.20 6.47 5.22
C GLY A 73 21.60 6.33 3.82
N VAL A 74 21.45 5.12 3.28
CA VAL A 74 20.92 4.92 1.93
C VAL A 74 19.43 5.24 1.87
N ARG A 75 19.09 6.24 1.06
CA ARG A 75 17.72 6.63 0.76
C ARG A 75 17.23 5.82 -0.44
N TRP A 76 16.77 4.61 -0.17
CA TRP A 76 16.48 3.60 -1.20
C TRP A 76 15.52 4.08 -2.30
N LEU A 77 14.46 4.82 -1.95
CA LEU A 77 13.53 5.38 -2.94
C LEU A 77 14.21 6.42 -3.84
N ASP A 78 15.06 7.28 -3.27
CA ASP A 78 15.76 8.33 -4.03
C ASP A 78 16.80 7.71 -4.97
N GLU A 79 17.54 6.72 -4.49
CA GLU A 79 18.49 5.97 -5.31
C GLU A 79 17.77 5.16 -6.40
N THR A 80 16.56 4.67 -6.12
CA THR A 80 15.73 4.01 -7.15
C THR A 80 15.28 5.01 -8.21
N ALA A 81 14.83 6.19 -7.79
CA ALA A 81 14.46 7.26 -8.72
C ALA A 81 15.65 7.68 -9.58
N ARG A 82 16.84 7.83 -8.98
CA ARG A 82 18.07 8.23 -9.66
C ARG A 82 18.58 7.17 -10.65
N ILE A 83 18.61 5.90 -10.25
CA ILE A 83 19.17 4.83 -11.08
C ILE A 83 18.12 4.38 -12.11
N TRP A 84 16.89 4.14 -11.69
CA TRP A 84 15.87 3.45 -12.49
C TRP A 84 14.76 4.36 -12.99
N GLY A 85 14.72 5.64 -12.64
CA GLY A 85 13.67 6.57 -13.05
C GLY A 85 12.28 6.29 -12.45
N ILE A 86 12.19 5.41 -11.46
CA ILE A 86 10.95 5.10 -10.75
C ILE A 86 10.75 6.16 -9.67
N SER A 87 9.71 6.99 -9.79
CA SER A 87 9.49 8.09 -8.84
C SER A 87 9.31 7.57 -7.41
N PRO A 88 9.73 8.32 -6.37
CA PRO A 88 9.58 7.87 -4.98
C PRO A 88 8.14 7.54 -4.59
N VAL A 89 7.15 8.24 -5.15
CA VAL A 89 5.72 7.95 -4.93
C VAL A 89 5.36 6.55 -5.43
N VAL A 90 5.76 6.22 -6.67
CA VAL A 90 5.46 4.90 -7.25
C VAL A 90 6.29 3.81 -6.58
N GLY A 91 7.54 4.11 -6.25
CA GLY A 91 8.35 3.21 -5.43
C GLY A 91 7.68 2.92 -4.08
N GLY A 92 7.26 3.95 -3.35
CA GLY A 92 6.54 3.78 -2.08
C GLY A 92 5.32 2.87 -2.21
N LEU A 93 4.51 3.03 -3.26
CA LEU A 93 3.37 2.14 -3.53
C LEU A 93 3.79 0.69 -3.80
N ILE A 94 4.88 0.47 -4.54
CA ILE A 94 5.42 -0.87 -4.79
C ILE A 94 5.89 -1.51 -3.47
N ASP A 95 6.64 -0.79 -2.65
CA ASP A 95 7.09 -1.30 -1.34
C ASP A 95 5.89 -1.67 -0.45
N ARG A 96 4.86 -0.83 -0.39
CA ARG A 96 3.65 -1.15 0.39
C ARG A 96 2.93 -2.38 -0.13
N CYS A 97 2.77 -2.54 -1.43
CA CYS A 97 2.16 -3.75 -1.97
C CYS A 97 3.02 -4.99 -1.68
N PHE A 98 4.35 -4.86 -1.81
CA PHE A 98 5.31 -5.93 -1.54
C PHE A 98 5.30 -6.39 -0.08
N GLU A 99 5.26 -5.45 0.87
CA GLU A 99 5.25 -5.73 2.31
C GLU A 99 3.93 -6.35 2.80
N GLN A 100 2.86 -6.25 2.00
CA GLN A 100 1.52 -6.66 2.39
C GLN A 100 1.05 -7.98 1.75
N VAL A 101 1.66 -8.39 0.64
CA VAL A 101 1.42 -9.74 0.09
C VAL A 101 2.04 -10.82 0.98
N PRO A 102 1.52 -12.06 0.96
CA PRO A 102 2.16 -13.19 1.64
C PRO A 102 3.64 -13.32 1.26
N ALA A 103 4.50 -13.68 2.21
CA ALA A 103 5.95 -13.74 1.95
C ALA A 103 6.33 -14.67 0.78
N ALA A 104 5.57 -15.75 0.58
CA ALA A 104 5.75 -16.68 -0.54
C ALA A 104 5.47 -16.04 -1.92
N GLU A 105 4.69 -14.95 -1.97
CA GLU A 105 4.29 -14.25 -3.20
C GLU A 105 5.12 -12.98 -3.45
N ALA A 106 5.85 -12.48 -2.44
CA ALA A 106 6.55 -11.21 -2.51
C ALA A 106 7.60 -11.14 -3.64
N ALA A 107 8.34 -12.23 -3.87
CA ALA A 107 9.32 -12.29 -4.94
C ALA A 107 8.68 -12.29 -6.34
N ASP A 108 7.55 -12.97 -6.52
CA ASP A 108 6.78 -12.93 -7.77
C ASP A 108 6.19 -11.54 -8.03
N PHE A 109 5.66 -10.90 -6.99
CA PHE A 109 5.18 -9.53 -7.09
C PHE A 109 6.30 -8.56 -7.49
N ALA A 110 7.49 -8.67 -6.87
CA ALA A 110 8.63 -7.81 -7.20
C ALA A 110 9.02 -7.93 -8.68
N VAL A 111 9.14 -9.15 -9.20
CA VAL A 111 9.44 -9.39 -10.62
C VAL A 111 8.31 -8.82 -11.51
N ALA A 112 7.05 -9.11 -11.18
CA ALA A 112 5.91 -8.63 -11.96
C ALA A 112 5.80 -7.09 -12.00
N ALA A 113 6.07 -6.41 -10.87
CA ALA A 113 6.05 -4.96 -10.80
C ALA A 113 7.15 -4.33 -11.68
N ALA A 114 8.39 -4.85 -11.60
CA ALA A 114 9.49 -4.36 -12.43
C ALA A 114 9.27 -4.64 -13.93
N GLU A 115 8.74 -5.82 -14.26
CA GLU A 115 8.38 -6.19 -15.64
C GLU A 115 7.23 -5.35 -16.19
N ALA A 116 6.26 -4.96 -15.36
CA ALA A 116 5.14 -4.15 -15.81
C ALA A 116 5.56 -2.74 -16.23
N ILE A 117 6.62 -2.18 -15.66
CA ILE A 117 7.07 -0.82 -16.01
C ILE A 117 7.69 -0.82 -17.41
N PRO A 118 7.11 -0.13 -18.40
CA PRO A 118 7.70 -0.04 -19.73
C PRO A 118 8.93 0.88 -19.71
N VAL A 119 9.89 0.63 -20.60
CA VAL A 119 11.01 1.55 -20.82
C VAL A 119 10.46 2.88 -21.32
N GLY A 120 10.87 3.99 -20.71
CA GLY A 120 10.36 5.30 -21.09
C GLY A 120 8.93 5.58 -20.60
N GLY A 121 8.38 4.74 -19.72
CA GLY A 121 7.04 4.93 -19.14
C GLY A 121 6.96 6.19 -18.29
N ASP A 122 5.97 7.05 -18.57
CA ASP A 122 5.59 8.14 -17.69
C ASP A 122 4.73 7.60 -16.54
N LEU A 123 5.35 7.49 -15.37
CA LEU A 123 4.70 6.99 -14.18
C LEU A 123 3.91 8.06 -13.42
N GLY A 124 3.92 9.32 -13.89
CA GLY A 124 3.31 10.45 -13.17
C GLY A 124 1.79 10.34 -12.96
N ARG A 125 1.09 9.54 -13.77
CA ARG A 125 -0.36 9.30 -13.63
C ARG A 125 -0.71 8.02 -12.85
N VAL A 126 0.26 7.15 -12.58
CA VAL A 126 0.03 5.85 -11.93
C VAL A 126 -0.57 6.04 -10.54
N PRO A 127 -0.04 6.90 -9.64
CA PRO A 127 -0.60 7.06 -8.30
C PRO A 127 -2.07 7.51 -8.32
N ALA A 128 -2.39 8.50 -9.16
CA ALA A 128 -3.75 9.01 -9.28
C ALA A 128 -4.74 7.98 -9.83
N ARG A 129 -4.35 7.18 -10.84
CA ARG A 129 -5.19 6.08 -11.35
C ARG A 129 -5.42 5.01 -10.30
N TRP A 130 -4.36 4.63 -9.59
CA TRP A 130 -4.43 3.64 -8.52
C TRP A 130 -5.35 4.08 -7.38
N VAL A 131 -5.31 5.36 -6.98
CA VAL A 131 -6.25 5.91 -5.98
C VAL A 131 -7.69 5.90 -6.48
N VAL A 132 -7.93 6.25 -7.75
CA VAL A 132 -9.29 6.17 -8.32
C VAL A 132 -9.83 4.76 -8.19
N ASP A 133 -9.09 3.73 -8.59
CA ASP A 133 -9.53 2.33 -8.51
C ASP A 133 -9.54 1.77 -7.07
N LEU A 134 -8.78 2.38 -6.15
CA LEU A 134 -8.84 2.08 -4.72
C LEU A 134 -10.15 2.59 -4.10
N LEU A 135 -10.54 3.83 -4.45
CA LEU A 135 -11.72 4.48 -3.91
C LEU A 135 -12.99 4.03 -4.62
N ALA A 136 -12.96 3.95 -5.95
CA ALA A 136 -14.07 3.55 -6.79
C ALA A 136 -14.16 2.02 -6.92
N ASP A 137 -15.38 1.51 -7.00
CA ASP A 137 -15.61 0.17 -7.52
C ASP A 137 -15.59 0.23 -9.06
N HIS A 138 -14.42 0.08 -9.69
CA HIS A 138 -14.32 -0.01 -11.15
C HIS A 138 -14.28 -1.46 -11.68
N GLU A 139 -14.83 -1.57 -12.89
CA GLU A 139 -15.15 -2.72 -13.75
C GLU A 139 -14.60 -4.12 -13.37
N GLY A 140 -15.51 -5.10 -13.35
CA GLY A 140 -15.15 -6.52 -13.55
C GLY A 140 -15.45 -7.51 -12.41
N GLY A 141 -16.08 -7.09 -11.31
CA GLY A 141 -16.79 -8.03 -10.42
C GLY A 141 -16.24 -8.22 -8.99
N GLY A 142 -15.43 -7.31 -8.45
CA GLY A 142 -15.03 -7.34 -7.04
C GLY A 142 -15.43 -6.07 -6.30
N ALA A 143 -16.19 -6.21 -5.21
CA ALA A 143 -16.56 -5.13 -4.28
C ALA A 143 -15.36 -4.73 -3.38
N HIS A 144 -14.26 -4.30 -4.00
CA HIS A 144 -13.00 -3.96 -3.34
C HIS A 144 -12.81 -2.45 -3.13
N GLY A 145 -13.53 -1.62 -3.88
CA GLY A 145 -13.52 -0.18 -3.73
C GLY A 145 -14.05 0.24 -2.36
N VAL A 146 -13.42 1.27 -1.79
CA VAL A 146 -13.78 1.78 -0.46
C VAL A 146 -15.15 2.46 -0.45
N LEU A 147 -15.55 3.11 -1.56
CA LEU A 147 -16.85 3.78 -1.66
C LEU A 147 -18.03 2.83 -1.44
N GLY A 148 -17.98 1.60 -1.99
CA GLY A 148 -19.00 0.58 -1.79
C GLY A 148 -19.13 0.07 -0.34
N ARG A 149 -18.23 0.49 0.55
CA ARG A 149 -18.27 0.16 1.99
C ARG A 149 -18.92 1.26 2.83
N THR A 150 -19.52 2.25 2.18
CA THR A 150 -20.25 3.36 2.81
C THR A 150 -21.69 3.38 2.32
N ASP A 151 -22.62 3.84 3.16
CA ASP A 151 -24.03 3.90 2.80
C ASP A 151 -24.31 5.06 1.83
N PRO A 152 -24.97 4.84 0.68
CA PRO A 152 -25.35 5.91 -0.23
C PRO A 152 -26.16 7.01 0.48
N GLY A 153 -25.77 8.26 0.25
CA GLY A 153 -26.39 9.44 0.89
C GLY A 153 -25.83 9.78 2.27
N SER A 154 -24.98 8.94 2.86
CA SER A 154 -24.27 9.28 4.11
C SER A 154 -23.20 10.37 3.90
N PRO A 155 -22.82 11.10 4.98
CA PRO A 155 -21.67 12.00 4.95
C PRO A 155 -20.38 11.29 4.50
N GLN A 156 -20.17 10.04 4.93
CA GLN A 156 -19.00 9.23 4.59
C GLN A 156 -18.92 8.96 3.09
N HIS A 157 -20.03 8.51 2.49
CA HIS A 157 -20.11 8.26 1.06
C HIS A 157 -19.85 9.55 0.25
N SER A 158 -20.45 10.66 0.69
CA SER A 158 -20.29 11.97 0.05
C SER A 158 -18.83 12.45 0.09
N ALA A 159 -18.13 12.25 1.22
CA ALA A 159 -16.73 12.61 1.38
C ALA A 159 -15.80 11.77 0.48
N VAL A 160 -15.97 10.44 0.45
CA VAL A 160 -15.19 9.55 -0.43
C VAL A 160 -15.44 9.91 -1.90
N ALA A 161 -16.71 10.09 -2.29
CA ALA A 161 -17.08 10.49 -3.65
C ALA A 161 -16.51 11.86 -4.04
N ARG A 162 -16.36 12.79 -3.09
CA ARG A 162 -15.72 14.10 -3.35
C ARG A 162 -14.25 13.95 -3.71
N VAL A 163 -13.49 13.15 -2.96
CA VAL A 163 -12.06 12.91 -3.25
C VAL A 163 -11.90 12.20 -4.59
N LEU A 164 -12.74 11.19 -4.85
CA LEU A 164 -12.78 10.49 -6.14
C LEU A 164 -12.97 11.46 -7.31
N ARG A 165 -13.92 12.40 -7.22
CA ARG A 165 -14.13 13.42 -8.28
C ARG A 165 -12.90 14.28 -8.53
N LEU A 166 -12.15 14.68 -7.50
CA LEU A 166 -10.92 15.48 -7.66
C LEU A 166 -9.84 14.70 -8.42
N TYR A 167 -9.65 13.42 -8.09
CA TYR A 167 -8.72 12.56 -8.81
C TYR A 167 -9.15 12.33 -10.26
N THR A 168 -10.44 12.11 -10.52
CA THR A 168 -10.96 11.97 -11.89
C THR A 168 -10.71 13.23 -12.73
N ARG A 169 -10.99 14.42 -12.17
CA ARG A 169 -10.68 15.71 -12.83
C ARG A 169 -9.19 15.89 -13.08
N LYS A 170 -8.34 15.58 -12.10
CA LYS A 170 -6.87 15.60 -12.24
C LYS A 170 -6.39 14.69 -13.38
N LEU A 171 -6.94 13.47 -13.49
CA LEU A 171 -6.61 12.53 -14.55
C LEU A 171 -7.08 13.00 -15.94
N ALA A 172 -8.17 13.79 -15.99
CA ALA A 172 -8.63 14.47 -17.19
C ALA A 172 -7.73 15.67 -17.59
N GLY A 173 -6.69 15.97 -16.81
CA GLY A 173 -5.73 17.04 -17.08
C GLY A 173 -6.04 18.37 -16.39
N GLU A 174 -7.07 18.41 -15.55
CA GLU A 174 -7.42 19.62 -14.81
C GLU A 174 -6.41 19.92 -13.70
N THR A 175 -6.03 21.20 -13.57
CA THR A 175 -5.24 21.68 -12.44
C THR A 175 -6.19 22.02 -11.29
N ILE A 176 -6.15 21.19 -10.25
CA ILE A 176 -7.01 21.34 -9.07
C ILE A 176 -6.31 22.22 -8.04
N ALA A 177 -7.01 23.20 -7.50
CA ALA A 177 -6.45 24.08 -6.46
C ALA A 177 -6.17 23.32 -5.16
N VAL A 178 -5.11 23.71 -4.44
CA VAL A 178 -4.75 23.08 -3.15
C VAL A 178 -5.89 23.22 -2.14
N GLU A 179 -6.64 24.33 -2.21
CA GLU A 179 -7.80 24.61 -1.36
C GLU A 179 -8.94 23.61 -1.58
N GLU A 180 -9.13 23.12 -2.82
CA GLU A 180 -10.13 22.09 -3.11
C GLU A 180 -9.73 20.74 -2.49
N TRP A 181 -8.45 20.38 -2.57
CA TRP A 181 -7.90 19.18 -1.91
C TRP A 181 -8.02 19.29 -0.39
N ARG A 182 -7.65 20.43 0.18
CA ARG A 182 -7.77 20.70 1.62
C ARG A 182 -9.22 20.59 2.08
N ALA A 183 -10.15 21.22 1.37
CA ALA A 183 -11.56 21.16 1.71
C ALA A 183 -12.13 19.73 1.60
N ALA A 184 -11.66 18.93 0.65
CA ALA A 184 -12.03 17.52 0.55
C ALA A 184 -11.42 16.68 1.69
N ALA A 185 -10.16 16.92 2.06
CA ALA A 185 -9.51 16.26 3.19
C ALA A 185 -10.24 16.55 4.51
N LEU A 186 -10.53 17.83 4.80
CA LEU A 186 -11.27 18.21 6.02
C LEU A 186 -12.66 17.58 6.08
N ALA A 187 -13.40 17.57 4.97
CA ALA A 187 -14.71 16.91 4.91
C ALA A 187 -14.62 15.39 5.14
N ALA A 188 -13.57 14.74 4.65
CA ALA A 188 -13.32 13.32 4.90
C ALA A 188 -12.93 13.05 6.37
N GLN A 189 -12.12 13.92 6.98
CA GLN A 189 -11.78 13.84 8.39
C GLN A 189 -13.03 13.98 9.27
N GLU A 190 -13.86 15.00 9.04
CA GLU A 190 -15.10 15.22 9.78
C GLU A 190 -16.05 14.02 9.66
N ALA A 191 -16.23 13.49 8.44
CA ALA A 191 -17.05 12.30 8.23
C ALA A 191 -16.47 11.04 8.92
N SER A 192 -15.14 10.92 9.01
CA SER A 192 -14.44 9.88 9.77
C SER A 192 -14.70 10.01 11.27
N ASP A 193 -14.58 11.21 11.82
CA ASP A 193 -14.83 11.48 13.24
C ASP A 193 -16.29 11.19 13.62
N GLN A 194 -17.24 11.59 12.76
CA GLN A 194 -18.65 11.27 12.92
C GLN A 194 -18.92 9.76 12.87
N ALA A 195 -18.32 9.04 11.92
CA ALA A 195 -18.46 7.59 11.82
C ALA A 195 -17.87 6.90 13.06
N ASN A 196 -16.71 7.36 13.53
CA ASN A 196 -16.04 6.82 14.70
C ASN A 196 -16.85 7.01 15.99
N ALA A 197 -17.58 8.13 16.12
CA ALA A 197 -18.49 8.36 17.25
C ALA A 197 -19.68 7.37 17.27
N ALA A 198 -20.16 6.94 16.10
CA ALA A 198 -21.26 5.99 15.98
C ALA A 198 -20.81 4.53 16.09
N THR A 199 -19.68 4.17 15.48
CA THR A 199 -19.11 2.82 15.50
C THR A 199 -17.59 2.91 15.38
N PRO A 200 -16.86 2.87 16.51
CA PRO A 200 -15.41 3.00 16.50
C PRO A 200 -14.74 1.96 15.61
N ALA A 201 -13.81 2.43 14.76
CA ALA A 201 -13.07 1.61 13.80
C ALA A 201 -13.95 0.73 12.87
N GLY A 202 -15.19 1.16 12.61
CA GLY A 202 -16.06 0.49 11.64
C GLY A 202 -15.63 0.76 10.18
N PRO A 203 -16.19 0.01 9.21
CA PRO A 203 -15.90 0.22 7.79
C PRO A 203 -16.11 1.66 7.29
N PRO A 204 -17.16 2.40 7.70
CA PRO A 204 -17.34 3.79 7.27
C PRO A 204 -16.23 4.73 7.78
N THR A 205 -15.69 4.48 8.98
CA THR A 205 -14.60 5.27 9.57
C THR A 205 -13.31 5.07 8.79
N THR A 206 -12.91 3.82 8.55
CA THR A 206 -11.68 3.52 7.80
C THR A 206 -11.80 3.91 6.33
N ALA A 207 -13.01 3.87 5.77
CA ALA A 207 -13.28 4.32 4.41
C ALA A 207 -13.03 5.82 4.23
N THR A 208 -13.50 6.62 5.19
CA THR A 208 -13.29 8.07 5.20
C THR A 208 -11.86 8.45 5.59
N ALA A 209 -11.21 7.70 6.48
CA ALA A 209 -9.78 7.85 6.73
C ALA A 209 -8.93 7.60 5.47
N THR A 210 -9.32 6.63 4.63
CA THR A 210 -8.70 6.40 3.31
C THR A 210 -8.83 7.62 2.41
N ALA A 211 -10.03 8.19 2.31
CA ALA A 211 -10.29 9.38 1.51
C ALA A 211 -9.54 10.61 2.03
N TYR A 212 -9.48 10.80 3.36
CA TYR A 212 -8.69 11.86 3.99
C TYR A 212 -7.22 11.75 3.61
N ALA A 213 -6.60 10.58 3.80
CA ALA A 213 -5.21 10.35 3.46
C ALA A 213 -4.94 10.57 1.96
N ALA A 214 -5.83 10.10 1.09
CA ALA A 214 -5.72 10.31 -0.35
C ALA A 214 -5.82 11.79 -0.75
N ALA A 215 -6.67 12.59 -0.10
CA ALA A 215 -6.79 14.02 -0.36
C ALA A 215 -5.61 14.82 0.22
N ALA A 216 -5.12 14.42 1.40
CA ALA A 216 -4.00 15.07 2.09
C ALA A 216 -2.67 14.95 1.30
N ALA A 217 -2.56 13.97 0.41
CA ALA A 217 -1.45 13.84 -0.54
C ALA A 217 -1.21 15.10 -1.40
N TYR A 218 -2.26 15.91 -1.65
CA TYR A 218 -2.20 17.18 -2.38
C TYR A 218 -2.53 18.41 -1.53
N ALA A 219 -2.70 18.22 -0.21
CA ALA A 219 -2.88 19.28 0.77
C ALA A 219 -1.93 19.05 1.95
N PRO A 220 -0.63 19.35 1.80
CA PRO A 220 0.41 19.00 2.77
C PRO A 220 0.14 19.51 4.19
N ASP A 221 -0.51 20.66 4.32
CA ASP A 221 -0.87 21.27 5.59
C ASP A 221 -2.03 20.57 6.31
N ALA A 222 -2.76 19.68 5.62
CA ALA A 222 -3.75 18.80 6.21
C ALA A 222 -3.12 17.57 6.89
N LEU A 223 -1.87 17.19 6.56
CA LEU A 223 -1.20 16.01 7.12
C LEU A 223 -0.79 16.19 8.60
N PRO A 224 -0.63 15.11 9.39
CA PRO A 224 -0.15 15.19 10.76
C PRO A 224 1.20 15.91 10.88
N VAL A 225 1.41 16.61 12.00
CA VAL A 225 2.63 17.41 12.22
C VAL A 225 3.89 16.55 12.22
N GLU A 226 3.78 15.30 12.68
CA GLU A 226 4.86 14.32 12.74
C GLU A 226 5.31 13.91 11.33
N VAL A 227 4.36 13.71 10.42
CA VAL A 227 4.62 13.37 9.01
C VAL A 227 5.30 14.55 8.32
N ARG A 228 4.82 15.77 8.55
CA ARG A 228 5.47 17.00 8.04
C ARG A 228 6.87 17.19 8.59
N ALA A 229 7.09 16.93 9.88
CA ALA A 229 8.39 17.04 10.52
C ALA A 229 9.37 15.99 10.00
N ALA A 230 8.91 14.75 9.74
CA ALA A 230 9.72 13.72 9.10
C ALA A 230 10.15 14.13 7.68
N ALA A 231 9.22 14.64 6.87
CA ALA A 231 9.51 15.14 5.53
C ALA A 231 10.52 16.31 5.55
N TRP A 232 10.34 17.25 6.48
CA TRP A 232 11.28 18.35 6.69
C TRP A 232 12.68 17.82 7.02
N ARG A 233 12.81 16.94 8.02
CA ARG A 233 14.09 16.32 8.40
C ARG A 233 14.75 15.60 7.22
N ALA A 234 13.97 14.94 6.37
CA ALA A 234 14.48 14.28 5.18
C ALA A 234 15.01 15.27 4.12
N SER A 235 14.59 16.53 4.16
CA SER A 235 15.00 17.55 3.19
C SER A 235 16.17 18.45 3.64
N VAL A 236 16.58 18.42 4.91
CA VAL A 236 17.51 19.42 5.47
C VAL A 236 18.91 19.40 4.86
N ASP A 237 19.32 18.25 4.30
CA ASP A 237 20.65 18.07 3.71
C ASP A 237 20.68 18.35 2.20
N LEU A 238 19.59 18.88 1.64
CA LEU A 238 19.50 19.20 0.21
C LEU A 238 20.18 20.54 -0.11
N PRO A 239 20.78 20.67 -1.31
CA PRO A 239 21.69 21.77 -1.63
C PRO A 239 21.01 23.14 -1.71
N ASP A 240 19.69 23.20 -1.91
CA ASP A 240 18.92 24.43 -2.00
C ASP A 240 17.46 24.27 -1.55
N GLN A 241 16.80 25.41 -1.29
CA GLN A 241 15.42 25.45 -0.79
C GLN A 241 14.38 24.92 -1.79
N THR A 242 14.63 25.05 -3.09
CA THR A 242 13.70 24.57 -4.14
C THR A 242 13.74 23.04 -4.20
N ALA A 243 14.94 22.46 -4.19
CA ALA A 243 15.14 21.02 -4.08
C ALA A 243 14.54 20.47 -2.78
N ALA A 244 14.74 21.16 -1.66
CA ALA A 244 14.16 20.80 -0.37
C ALA A 244 12.61 20.79 -0.40
N ALA A 245 11.98 21.84 -0.93
CA ALA A 245 10.53 21.93 -1.03
C ALA A 245 9.94 20.86 -1.97
N ALA A 246 10.59 20.62 -3.12
CA ALA A 246 10.17 19.58 -4.06
C ALA A 246 10.29 18.18 -3.43
N TYR A 247 11.37 17.93 -2.71
CA TYR A 247 11.57 16.68 -1.97
C TYR A 247 10.49 16.47 -0.91
N GLN A 248 10.24 17.51 -0.10
CA GLN A 248 9.23 17.47 0.94
C GLN A 248 7.85 17.16 0.36
N ALA A 249 7.47 17.79 -0.75
CA ALA A 249 6.19 17.54 -1.40
C ALA A 249 6.06 16.07 -1.86
N VAL A 250 7.09 15.52 -2.52
CA VAL A 250 7.09 14.12 -2.99
C VAL A 250 7.05 13.13 -1.82
N HIS A 251 7.79 13.41 -0.74
CA HIS A 251 7.77 12.57 0.45
C HIS A 251 6.38 12.56 1.09
N LEU A 252 5.75 13.72 1.24
CA LEU A 252 4.41 13.84 1.80
C LEU A 252 3.34 13.16 0.94
N GLU A 253 3.41 13.30 -0.39
CA GLU A 253 2.53 12.58 -1.32
C GLU A 253 2.69 11.06 -1.16
N SER A 254 3.94 10.58 -1.09
CA SER A 254 4.25 9.15 -0.94
C SER A 254 3.68 8.58 0.36
N GLU A 255 3.91 9.27 1.49
CA GLU A 255 3.40 8.83 2.80
C GLU A 255 1.88 8.88 2.86
N ALA A 256 1.26 9.94 2.35
CA ALA A 256 -0.19 10.08 2.34
C ALA A 256 -0.88 8.97 1.51
N LEU A 257 -0.32 8.62 0.35
CA LEU A 257 -0.85 7.53 -0.48
C LEU A 257 -0.59 6.15 0.14
N ALA A 258 0.54 5.96 0.79
CA ALA A 258 0.80 4.76 1.58
C ALA A 258 -0.21 4.61 2.73
N GLN A 259 -0.53 5.72 3.39
CA GLN A 259 -1.52 5.75 4.48
C GLN A 259 -2.94 5.49 3.96
N ALA A 260 -3.29 6.01 2.78
CA ALA A 260 -4.54 5.66 2.11
C ALA A 260 -4.63 4.16 1.80
N ALA A 261 -3.56 3.56 1.25
CA ALA A 261 -3.49 2.13 1.01
C ALA A 261 -3.74 1.30 2.28
N HIS A 262 -3.12 1.72 3.39
CA HIS A 262 -3.27 1.09 4.69
C HIS A 262 -4.71 1.19 5.23
N TYR A 263 -5.33 2.37 5.20
CA TYR A 263 -6.71 2.53 5.67
C TYR A 263 -7.73 1.77 4.81
N ALA A 264 -7.46 1.58 3.53
CA ALA A 264 -8.31 0.77 2.66
C ALA A 264 -8.30 -0.70 3.10
N VAL A 265 -7.13 -1.22 3.49
CA VAL A 265 -7.01 -2.56 4.10
C VAL A 265 -7.78 -2.62 5.42
N ASN A 266 -7.60 -1.63 6.31
CA ASN A 266 -8.30 -1.58 7.59
C ASN A 266 -9.83 -1.55 7.39
N THR A 267 -10.31 -1.03 6.25
CA THR A 267 -11.74 -1.10 5.87
C THR A 267 -12.19 -2.52 5.59
N VAL A 268 -11.37 -3.31 4.91
CA VAL A 268 -11.67 -4.73 4.69
C VAL A 268 -11.57 -5.52 5.99
N GLU A 269 -10.57 -5.24 6.83
CA GLU A 269 -10.44 -5.83 8.16
C GLU A 269 -11.64 -5.53 9.04
N ALA A 270 -12.11 -4.27 9.07
CA ALA A 270 -13.29 -3.87 9.82
C ALA A 270 -14.57 -4.57 9.32
N VAL A 271 -14.72 -4.77 8.00
CA VAL A 271 -15.84 -5.54 7.45
C VAL A 271 -15.74 -7.02 7.84
N ALA A 272 -14.55 -7.60 7.76
CA ALA A 272 -14.31 -8.99 8.13
C ALA A 272 -14.58 -9.22 9.62
N ASP A 273 -14.13 -8.31 10.48
CA ASP A 273 -14.36 -8.36 11.93
C ASP A 273 -15.85 -8.17 12.27
N ALA A 274 -16.54 -7.23 11.64
CA ALA A 274 -17.98 -7.06 11.82
C ALA A 274 -18.77 -8.31 11.39
N ALA A 275 -18.37 -8.95 10.28
CA ALA A 275 -18.96 -10.21 9.83
C ALA A 275 -18.65 -11.37 10.79
N PHE A 276 -17.41 -11.45 11.29
CA PHE A 276 -17.00 -12.42 12.29
C PHE A 276 -17.81 -12.25 13.58
N ARG A 277 -17.89 -11.05 14.16
CA ARG A 277 -18.66 -10.76 15.37
C ARG A 277 -20.12 -11.16 15.24
N ARG A 278 -20.74 -10.85 14.09
CA ARG A 278 -22.13 -11.26 13.80
C ARG A 278 -22.31 -12.78 13.75
N ALA A 279 -21.34 -13.50 13.17
CA ALA A 279 -21.38 -14.96 13.08
C ALA A 279 -20.99 -15.65 14.40
N PHE A 280 -20.14 -15.02 15.20
CA PHE A 280 -19.57 -15.56 16.43
C PHE A 280 -20.46 -15.34 17.65
N ALA A 281 -21.12 -14.17 17.77
CA ALA A 281 -21.95 -13.84 18.93
C ALA A 281 -22.95 -14.94 19.33
N PRO A 282 -23.67 -15.61 18.40
CA PRO A 282 -24.60 -16.68 18.78
C PRO A 282 -23.95 -17.98 19.30
N ILE A 283 -22.64 -18.16 19.10
CA ILE A 283 -21.89 -19.40 19.41
C ILE A 283 -20.72 -19.17 20.37
N GLU A 284 -20.56 -17.96 20.88
CA GLU A 284 -19.38 -17.54 21.66
C GLU A 284 -19.17 -18.40 22.90
N ASP A 285 -20.21 -18.57 23.73
CA ASP A 285 -20.12 -19.35 24.96
C ASP A 285 -19.74 -20.80 24.69
N ALA A 286 -20.34 -21.42 23.67
CA ALA A 286 -20.08 -22.80 23.28
C ALA A 286 -18.64 -22.97 22.76
N ALA A 287 -18.17 -22.05 21.91
CA ALA A 287 -16.79 -22.05 21.44
C ALA A 287 -15.78 -21.84 22.59
N ASN A 288 -16.10 -20.99 23.57
CA ASN A 288 -15.24 -20.74 24.72
C ASN A 288 -15.19 -21.93 25.68
N ARG A 289 -16.32 -22.63 25.90
CA ARG A 289 -16.33 -23.90 26.64
C ARG A 289 -15.49 -24.98 25.96
N ALA A 290 -15.56 -25.10 24.63
CA ALA A 290 -14.73 -26.04 23.89
C ALA A 290 -13.23 -25.79 24.11
N ARG A 291 -12.78 -24.54 23.95
CA ARG A 291 -11.39 -24.13 24.18
C ARG A 291 -10.95 -24.36 25.63
N ALA A 292 -11.84 -24.16 26.59
CA ALA A 292 -11.56 -24.42 28.00
C ALA A 292 -11.41 -25.92 28.28
N ALA A 293 -12.23 -26.77 27.65
CA ALA A 293 -12.08 -28.23 27.73
C ALA A 293 -10.75 -28.68 27.11
N GLU A 294 -10.42 -28.21 25.91
CA GLU A 294 -9.15 -28.52 25.22
C GLU A 294 -7.93 -28.14 26.08
N ARG A 295 -7.90 -26.93 26.66
CA ARG A 295 -6.82 -26.49 27.57
C ARG A 295 -6.68 -27.33 28.84
N ALA A 296 -7.77 -27.94 29.28
CA ALA A 296 -7.79 -28.85 30.42
C ALA A 296 -7.48 -30.31 30.04
N GLY A 297 -7.15 -30.59 28.77
CA GLY A 297 -6.95 -31.96 28.28
C GLY A 297 -8.22 -32.81 28.25
N ARG A 298 -9.40 -32.18 28.22
CA ARG A 298 -10.70 -32.85 28.15
C ARG A 298 -11.26 -32.80 26.72
N VAL A 299 -12.01 -33.82 26.34
CA VAL A 299 -12.76 -33.83 25.08
C VAL A 299 -13.99 -32.90 25.24
N PRO A 300 -14.17 -31.88 24.39
CA PRO A 300 -15.34 -31.01 24.44
C PRO A 300 -16.61 -31.77 24.03
N GLU A 301 -17.77 -31.30 24.50
CA GLU A 301 -19.06 -31.78 23.98
C GLU A 301 -19.17 -31.46 22.49
N GLN A 302 -19.87 -32.31 21.73
CA GLN A 302 -19.94 -32.18 20.26
C GLN A 302 -20.45 -30.79 19.82
N ALA A 303 -21.49 -30.27 20.49
CA ALA A 303 -22.04 -28.96 20.16
C ALA A 303 -21.04 -27.81 20.40
N ASP A 304 -20.23 -27.91 21.46
CA ASP A 304 -19.17 -26.95 21.77
C ASP A 304 -18.02 -27.08 20.76
N ALA A 305 -17.65 -28.31 20.37
CA ALA A 305 -16.65 -28.57 19.34
C ALA A 305 -17.08 -27.99 17.97
N ASP A 306 -18.35 -28.17 17.60
CA ASP A 306 -18.93 -27.62 16.37
C ASP A 306 -18.95 -26.09 16.39
N ALA A 307 -19.28 -25.47 17.53
CA ALA A 307 -19.21 -24.02 17.72
C ALA A 307 -17.77 -23.50 17.56
N ALA A 308 -16.79 -24.17 18.17
CA ALA A 308 -15.39 -23.81 18.01
C ALA A 308 -14.89 -23.96 16.56
N ALA A 309 -15.31 -25.02 15.86
CA ALA A 309 -15.01 -25.22 14.44
C ALA A 309 -15.62 -24.10 13.57
N ARG A 310 -16.88 -23.73 13.81
CA ARG A 310 -17.54 -22.61 13.12
C ARG A 310 -16.85 -21.27 13.38
N ALA A 311 -16.42 -21.01 14.61
CA ALA A 311 -15.67 -19.82 14.95
C ALA A 311 -14.32 -19.76 14.21
N ARG A 312 -13.56 -20.86 14.18
CA ARG A 312 -12.31 -20.97 13.40
C ARG A 312 -12.55 -20.69 11.92
N ALA A 313 -13.54 -21.36 11.31
CA ALA A 313 -13.88 -21.15 9.90
C ALA A 313 -14.33 -19.70 9.58
N ALA A 314 -14.94 -19.00 10.54
CA ALA A 314 -15.28 -17.58 10.36
C ALA A 314 -14.02 -16.69 10.42
N ALA A 315 -13.11 -16.95 11.36
CA ALA A 315 -11.83 -16.25 11.45
C ALA A 315 -10.96 -16.48 10.19
N ASP A 316 -10.86 -17.74 9.73
CA ASP A 316 -10.11 -18.11 8.53
C ASP A 316 -10.63 -17.38 7.28
N ARG A 317 -11.95 -17.24 7.14
CA ARG A 317 -12.57 -16.45 6.07
C ARG A 317 -12.23 -14.96 6.16
N GLY A 318 -12.15 -14.40 7.36
CA GLY A 318 -11.70 -13.02 7.58
C GLY A 318 -10.25 -12.81 7.12
N VAL A 319 -9.34 -13.69 7.55
CA VAL A 319 -7.93 -13.66 7.14
C VAL A 319 -7.79 -13.82 5.63
N ALA A 320 -8.54 -14.74 5.02
CA ALA A 320 -8.56 -14.94 3.58
C ALA A 320 -9.02 -13.69 2.82
N ALA A 321 -10.10 -13.03 3.28
CA ALA A 321 -10.61 -11.81 2.65
C ALA A 321 -9.59 -10.67 2.66
N VAL A 322 -8.87 -10.47 3.77
CA VAL A 322 -7.82 -9.45 3.89
C VAL A 322 -6.62 -9.80 2.99
N THR A 323 -6.22 -11.06 2.98
CA THR A 323 -5.13 -11.55 2.11
C THR A 323 -5.46 -11.35 0.63
N ASP A 324 -6.69 -11.69 0.23
CA ASP A 324 -7.17 -11.50 -1.15
C ASP A 324 -7.23 -10.02 -1.53
N TYR A 325 -7.54 -9.13 -0.59
CA TYR A 325 -7.51 -7.70 -0.80
C TYR A 325 -6.09 -7.17 -1.05
N HIS A 326 -5.09 -7.62 -0.28
CA HIS A 326 -3.69 -7.28 -0.55
C HIS A 326 -3.23 -7.75 -1.93
N ARG A 327 -3.58 -8.98 -2.31
CA ARG A 327 -3.30 -9.50 -3.66
C ARG A 327 -3.98 -8.67 -4.74
N TRP A 328 -5.21 -8.22 -4.50
CA TRP A 328 -5.92 -7.34 -5.42
C TRP A 328 -5.21 -5.98 -5.57
N GLN A 329 -4.80 -5.32 -4.48
CA GLN A 329 -4.04 -4.06 -4.53
C GLN A 329 -2.72 -4.21 -5.33
N ALA A 330 -1.99 -5.30 -5.08
CA ALA A 330 -0.76 -5.62 -5.80
C ALA A 330 -1.00 -5.81 -7.31
N ARG A 331 -2.01 -6.60 -7.70
CA ARG A 331 -2.39 -6.78 -9.12
C ARG A 331 -2.87 -5.48 -9.76
N LEU A 332 -3.61 -4.66 -9.01
CA LEU A 332 -4.08 -3.36 -9.47
C LEU A 332 -2.91 -2.43 -9.79
N LEU A 333 -1.91 -2.35 -8.89
CA LEU A 333 -0.71 -1.56 -9.13
C LEU A 333 0.05 -2.05 -10.36
N VAL A 334 0.31 -3.36 -10.48
CA VAL A 334 0.98 -3.97 -11.64
C VAL A 334 0.27 -3.61 -12.95
N ARG A 335 -1.07 -3.65 -12.97
CA ARG A 335 -1.89 -3.25 -14.13
C ARG A 335 -1.65 -1.80 -14.52
N HIS A 336 -1.65 -0.87 -13.56
CA HIS A 336 -1.43 0.55 -13.86
C HIS A 336 0.01 0.83 -14.29
N LEU A 337 1.00 0.14 -13.73
CA LEU A 337 2.38 0.21 -14.19
C LEU A 337 2.50 -0.20 -15.66
N ALA A 338 1.83 -1.30 -16.05
CA ALA A 338 1.80 -1.80 -17.43
C ALA A 338 1.08 -0.86 -18.41
N GLN A 339 0.15 -0.05 -17.92
CA GLN A 339 -0.61 0.93 -18.71
C GLN A 339 0.00 2.34 -18.69
N ALA A 340 1.19 2.50 -18.10
CA ALA A 340 1.90 3.77 -18.12
C ALA A 340 2.24 4.16 -19.57
N PRO A 341 1.80 5.33 -20.05
CA PRO A 341 2.11 5.74 -21.41
C PRO A 341 3.62 5.90 -21.58
N THR A 342 4.20 5.30 -22.61
CA THR A 342 5.59 5.54 -22.97
C THR A 342 5.70 6.88 -23.68
N ALA A 343 6.70 7.70 -23.33
CA ALA A 343 7.03 8.86 -24.15
C ALA A 343 7.24 8.39 -25.59
N ARG A 344 6.52 9.01 -26.56
CA ARG A 344 6.81 8.74 -27.97
C ARG A 344 8.26 9.20 -28.22
N PRO A 345 9.10 8.35 -28.83
CA PRO A 345 10.50 8.69 -29.10
C PRO A 345 10.65 9.92 -29.98
#